data_AF-F9S5Y7-F1
#
_entry.id   AF-F9S5Y7-F1
#
_cell.length_a   1.000
_cell.length_b   1.000
_cell.length_c   1.000
_cell.angle_alpha   90.00
_cell.angle_beta   90.00
_cell.angle_gamma   90.00
#
_symmetry.space_group_name_H-M   'P 1'
#
loop_
_entity.id
_entity.type
_entity.pdbx_description
1 polymer ?
#
loop_
_entity_poly.entity_id
_entity_poly.type
_entity_poly.pdbx_seq_one_letter_code
_entity_poly.pdbx_strand_id
1 'polypeptide(L)' 'MAAYKIIYLNDSNELIKSETVFMRGLRGAKTSSASRAPSCTVKIELRDIADRLLAFKENNRWKECTA' A
#
# COMPACT_ATOMS: atom_id res chain seq x y z
N MET A 1 -10.16 10.89 9.72
CA MET A 1 -8.99 10.46 8.91
C MET A 1 -8.45 9.21 9.54
N ALA A 2 -8.06 8.23 8.74
CA ALA A 2 -7.44 6.99 9.20
C ALA A 2 -5.95 6.97 8.80
N ALA A 3 -5.13 6.30 9.62
CA ALA A 3 -3.73 6.07 9.34
C ALA A 3 -3.57 4.76 8.56
N TYR A 4 -2.80 4.81 7.48
CA TYR A 4 -2.48 3.67 6.64
C TYR A 4 -0.98 3.53 6.55
N LYS A 5 -0.48 2.33 6.87
CA LYS A 5 0.92 1.96 6.65
C LYS A 5 1.03 1.41 5.23
N ILE A 6 1.84 2.06 4.41
CA ILE A 6 2.11 1.67 3.02
C ILE A 6 3.47 0.98 2.98
N ILE A 7 3.53 -0.15 2.28
CA ILE A 7 4.75 -0.92 2.06
C ILE A 7 4.93 -1.08 0.54
N TYR A 8 6.11 -0.70 0.04
CA TYR A 8 6.49 -0.84 -1.36
C TYR A 8 7.52 -1.96 -1.49
N LEU A 9 7.24 -2.94 -2.36
CA LEU A 9 8.04 -4.16 -2.52
C LEU A 9 8.54 -4.29 -3.97
N ASN A 10 9.76 -4.80 -4.14
CA ASN A 10 10.35 -5.15 -5.45
C ASN A 10 9.88 -6.54 -5.94
N ASP A 11 10.42 -7.02 -7.07
CA ASP A 11 10.04 -8.32 -7.63
C ASP A 11 10.41 -9.51 -6.72
N SER A 12 11.46 -9.33 -5.91
CA SER A 12 12.01 -10.32 -4.99
C SER A 12 11.29 -10.27 -3.64
N ASN A 13 10.20 -9.48 -3.58
CA ASN A 13 9.36 -9.25 -2.41
C ASN A 13 10.14 -8.60 -1.24
N GLU A 14 11.22 -7.89 -1.55
CA GLU A 14 12.01 -7.13 -0.58
C GLU A 14 11.44 -5.72 -0.39
N LEU A 15 11.57 -5.20 0.84
CA LEU A 15 11.13 -3.86 1.19
C LEU A 15 12.00 -2.80 0.51
N ILE A 16 11.40 -2.03 -0.39
CA ILE A 16 12.03 -0.83 -0.97
C ILE A 16 11.87 0.35 0.00
N LYS A 17 10.64 0.55 0.46
CA LYS A 17 10.26 1.70 1.31
C LYS A 17 8.98 1.38 2.07
N SER A 18 8.83 1.98 3.24
CA SER A 18 7.55 2.09 3.92
C SER A 18 7.28 3.53 4.34
N GLU A 19 6.00 3.88 4.46
CA GLU A 19 5.57 5.17 4.99
C GLU A 19 4.18 5.06 5.63
N THR A 20 3.87 5.95 6.57
CA THR A 20 2.54 6.07 7.15
C THR A 20 1.88 7.33 6.60
N VAL A 21 0.66 7.20 6.07
CA VAL A 21 -0.12 8.32 5.54
C VAL A 21 -1.47 8.43 6.25
N PHE A 22 -1.93 9.66 6.44
CA PHE A 22 -3.25 9.95 6.98
C PHE A 22 -4.19 10.33 5.85
N MET A 23 -5.20 9.50 5.60
CA MET A 23 -6.12 9.67 4.47
C MET A 23 -7.57 9.62 4.93
N ARG A 24 -8.47 10.19 4.12
CA ARG A 24 -9.92 10.15 4.40
C ARG A 24 -10.50 8.72 4.35
N GLY A 25 -9.86 7.82 3.61
CA GLY A 25 -10.26 6.41 3.49
C GLY A 25 -9.31 5.61 2.61
N LEU A 26 -9.57 4.31 2.48
CA LEU A 26 -8.71 3.36 1.76
C LEU A 26 -8.54 3.75 0.28
N ARG A 27 -9.60 4.28 -0.35
CA ARG A 27 -9.54 4.79 -1.73
C ARG A 27 -8.48 5.88 -1.90
N GLY A 28 -8.42 6.85 -0.98
CA GLY A 28 -7.43 7.92 -1.03
C GLY A 28 -6.01 7.39 -0.82
N ALA A 29 -5.85 6.44 0.09
CA ALA A 29 -4.57 5.80 0.34
C ALA A 29 -4.07 4.98 -0.88
N LYS A 30 -4.96 4.26 -1.58
CA LYS A 30 -4.66 3.57 -2.85
C LYS A 30 -4.18 4.53 -3.94
N THR A 31 -4.86 5.65 -4.13
CA THR A 31 -4.46 6.65 -5.15
C THR A 31 -3.12 7.29 -4.79
N SER A 32 -2.96 7.71 -3.53
CA SER A 32 -1.72 8.33 -3.05
C SER A 32 -0.53 7.39 -3.21
N SER A 33 -0.64 6.14 -2.74
CA SER A 33 0.46 5.18 -2.79
C SER A 33 0.85 4.85 -4.22
N ALA A 34 -0.11 4.66 -5.12
CA ALA A 34 0.17 4.42 -6.53
C ALA A 34 0.90 5.60 -7.19
N SER A 35 0.56 6.84 -6.83
CA SER A 35 1.21 8.04 -7.39
C SER A 35 2.62 8.30 -6.85
N ARG A 36 2.94 7.79 -5.66
CA ARG A 36 4.21 8.02 -4.95
C ARG A 36 5.10 6.78 -4.88
N ALA A 37 4.73 5.72 -5.59
CA ALA A 37 5.49 4.48 -5.63
C ALA A 37 6.89 4.73 -6.22
N PRO A 38 7.97 4.33 -5.51
CA PRO A 38 9.32 4.38 -6.07
C PRO A 38 9.44 3.56 -7.36
N SER A 39 10.42 3.90 -8.19
CA SER A 39 10.82 3.04 -9.32
C SER A 39 11.11 1.62 -8.83
N CYS A 40 10.84 0.62 -9.67
CA CYS A 40 10.99 -0.81 -9.36
C CYS A 40 9.98 -1.38 -8.34
N THR A 41 8.99 -0.59 -7.89
CA THR A 41 7.88 -1.12 -7.10
C THR A 41 7.01 -2.04 -7.96
N VAL A 42 6.95 -3.32 -7.59
CA VAL A 42 6.09 -4.33 -8.24
C VAL A 42 4.81 -4.55 -7.43
N LYS A 43 4.90 -4.45 -6.10
CA LYS A 43 3.78 -4.66 -5.19
C LYS A 43 3.68 -3.52 -4.16
N ILE A 44 2.45 -3.08 -3.91
CA ILE A 44 2.13 -2.08 -2.88
C ILE A 44 1.17 -2.71 -1.90
N GLU A 45 1.49 -2.71 -0.62
CA GLU A 45 0.57 -3.14 0.43
C GLU A 45 0.07 -1.93 1.21
N LEU A 46 -1.23 -1.90 1.49
CA LEU A 46 -1.83 -0.99 2.46
C LEU A 46 -2.30 -1.78 3.66
N ARG A 47 -1.77 -1.38 4.82
CA ARG A 47 -2.07 -1.95 6.12
C ARG A 47 -2.67 -0.88 7.03
N ASP A 48 -3.42 -1.30 8.04
CA ASP A 48 -3.77 -0.42 9.15
C ASP A 48 -2.60 -0.28 10.13
N ILE A 49 -2.83 0.47 11.22
CA ILE A 49 -1.84 0.68 12.29
C ILE A 49 -1.52 -0.58 13.10
N ALA A 50 -2.37 -1.60 13.03
CA ALA A 50 -2.15 -2.90 13.67
C ALA A 50 -1.49 -3.90 12.70
N ASP A 51 -0.91 -3.39 11.60
CA ASP A 51 -0.24 -4.17 10.56
C ASP A 51 -1.15 -5.16 9.80
N ARG A 52 -2.47 -5.05 9.94
CA ARG A 52 -3.43 -5.86 9.18
C ARG A 52 -3.47 -5.39 7.74
N LEU A 53 -3.31 -6.32 6.80
CA LEU A 53 -3.42 -6.07 5.37
C LEU A 53 -4.87 -5.75 4.99
N LEU A 54 -5.09 -4.56 4.44
CA LEU A 54 -6.40 -4.08 3.99
C LEU A 54 -6.57 -4.24 2.48
N ALA A 55 -5.52 -3.93 1.73
CA ALA A 55 -5.50 -4.08 0.29
C ALA A 55 -4.06 -4.15 -0.21
N PHE A 56 -3.87 -4.71 -1.40
CA PHE A 56 -2.59 -4.65 -2.08
C PHE A 56 -2.77 -4.46 -3.59
N LYS A 57 -1.79 -3.84 -4.22
CA LYS A 57 -1.70 -3.68 -5.67
C LYS A 57 -0.62 -4.61 -6.20
N GLU A 58 -0.98 -5.42 -7.17
CA GLU A 58 -0.09 -6.35 -7.85
C GLU A 58 -0.55 -6.45 -9.32
N ASN A 59 0.38 -6.50 -10.27
CA ASN A 59 0.06 -6.50 -11.71
C ASN A 59 -0.90 -5.37 -12.12
N ASN A 60 -0.67 -4.17 -11.57
CA ASN A 60 -1.50 -2.98 -11.77
C ASN A 60 -2.97 -3.08 -11.34
N ARG A 61 -3.36 -4.11 -10.58
CA ARG A 61 -4.72 -4.29 -10.07
C ARG A 61 -4.74 -4.25 -8.55
N TRP A 62 -5.73 -3.56 -7.99
CA TRP A 62 -5.99 -3.59 -6.56
C TRP A 62 -6.80 -4.84 -6.19
N LYS A 63 -6.34 -5.54 -5.15
CA LYS A 63 -7.05 -6.62 -4.49
C LYS A 63 -7.36 -6.17 -3.07
N GLU A 64 -8.60 -6.33 -2.64
CA GLU A 64 -9.02 -6.01 -1.27
C GLU A 64 -8.93 -7.26 -0.41
N CYS A 65 -8.43 -7.09 0.80
CA CYS A 65 -8.42 -8.15 1.81
C CYS A 65 -9.57 -7.85 2.77
N THR A 66 -10.78 -8.27 2.38
CA THR A 66 -11.87 -8.45 3.34
C THR A 66 -11.45 -9.56 4.28
N ALA A 67 -11.30 -9.24 5.57
CA ALA A 67 -11.37 -10.29 6.59
C ALA A 67 -12.83 -10.51 6.97
#